data_AF-W4VAS8-F1
#
_entry.id   AF-W4VAS8-F1
#
_cell.length_a   1.000
_cell.length_b   1.000
_cell.length_c   1.000
_cell.angle_alpha   90.00
_cell.angle_beta   90.00
_cell.angle_gamma   90.00
#
_symmetry.space_group_name_H-M   'P 1'
#
loop_
_entity.id
_entity.type
_entity.pdbx_description
1 polymer ?
#
loop_
_entity_poly.entity_id
_entity_poly.type
_entity_poly.pdbx_seq_one_letter_code
_entity_poly.pdbx_strand_id
1 'polypeptide(L)' 'MNIIIGNAWPYANGSLHIGHIAALLPGDILARYFRSKGDKVFFVSGSDCMVHR' A
#
# COMPACT_ATOMS: atom_id res chain seq x y z
N MET A 1 8.38 4.74 -17.75
CA MET A 1 7.23 3.82 -17.68
C MET A 1 6.16 4.43 -16.78
N ASN A 2 4.87 4.16 -17.02
CA ASN A 2 3.82 4.47 -16.05
C ASN A 2 3.60 3.21 -15.19
N ILE A 3 3.74 3.32 -13.87
CA ILE A 3 3.70 2.19 -12.95
C ILE A 3 2.62 2.45 -11.90
N ILE A 4 1.71 1.50 -11.71
CA ILE A 4 0.70 1.53 -10.65
C ILE A 4 1.07 0.45 -9.63
N ILE A 5 1.17 0.84 -8.36
CA ILE A 5 1.49 -0.04 -7.24
C ILE A 5 0.35 0.05 -6.23
N GLY A 6 -0.23 -1.09 -5.86
CA GLY A 6 -1.28 -1.19 -4.84
C GLY A 6 -0.93 -2.28 -3.83
N ASN A 7 -1.23 -2.01 -2.56
CA ASN A 7 -1.12 -2.99 -1.48
C ASN A 7 -2.50 -3.52 -1.10
N ALA A 8 -2.54 -4.70 -0.47
CA ALA A 8 -3.74 -5.17 0.21
C ALA A 8 -4.11 -4.15 1.31
N TRP A 9 -5.38 -3.73 1.34
CA TRP A 9 -5.85 -2.79 2.34
C TRP A 9 -6.06 -3.51 3.67
N PRO A 10 -5.50 -2.99 4.79
CA PRO A 10 -5.85 -3.51 6.10
C PRO A 10 -7.34 -3.29 6.37
N TYR A 11 -7.98 -4.27 7.02
CA TYR A 11 -9.33 -4.09 7.54
C TYR A 11 -9.31 -3.05 8.66
N ALA A 12 -10.21 -2.08 8.59
CA ALA A 12 -10.31 -1.00 9.58
C ALA A 12 -10.88 -1.48 10.94
N ASN A 13 -11.41 -2.70 10.99
CA ASN A 13 -12.16 -3.23 12.13
C ASN A 13 -11.27 -3.78 13.27
N GLY A 14 -9.94 -3.67 13.17
CA GLY A 14 -8.99 -4.19 14.15
C GLY A 14 -7.80 -3.25 14.37
N SER A 15 -7.10 -3.42 15.49
CA SER A 15 -5.89 -2.64 15.79
C SER A 15 -4.77 -2.95 14.81
N LEU A 16 -3.97 -1.93 14.49
CA LEU A 16 -2.79 -2.14 13.66
C LEU A 16 -1.75 -2.96 14.42
N HIS A 17 -1.35 -4.11 13.85
CA HIS A 17 -0.22 -4.90 14.32
C HIS A 17 0.87 -4.98 13.25
N ILE A 18 2.03 -5.55 13.60
CA ILE A 18 3.23 -5.57 12.74
C ILE A 18 3.00 -6.25 11.37
N GLY A 19 2.01 -7.14 11.28
CA GLY A 19 1.61 -7.78 10.02
C GLY A 19 1.09 -6.78 8.99
N HIS A 20 0.41 -5.71 9.41
CA HIS A 20 -0.04 -4.66 8.49
C HIS A 20 1.14 -3.85 7.92
N ILE A 21 2.17 -3.60 8.74
CA ILE A 21 3.39 -2.93 8.26
C ILE A 21 4.13 -3.83 7.27
N ALA A 22 4.20 -5.13 7.54
CA ALA A 22 4.82 -6.11 6.63
C ALA A 22 4.12 -6.14 5.26
N ALA A 23 2.81 -5.88 5.20
CA ALA A 23 2.05 -5.79 3.95
C ALA A 23 2.22 -4.44 3.22
N LEU A 24 2.42 -3.33 3.94
CA LEU A 24 2.50 -2.00 3.36
C LEU A 24 3.92 -1.59 2.91
N LEU A 25 4.93 -2.04 3.66
CA LEU A 25 6.34 -1.66 3.48
C LEU A 25 6.93 -2.03 2.09
N PRO A 26 6.70 -3.24 1.55
CA PRO A 26 7.27 -3.62 0.26
C PRO A 26 6.77 -2.73 -0.90
N GLY A 27 5.49 -2.36 -0.87
CA GLY A 27 4.89 -1.45 -1.87
C GLY A 27 5.52 -0.06 -1.85
N ASP A 28 5.83 0.48 -0.67
CA ASP A 28 6.52 1.77 -0.54
C ASP A 28 7.97 1.70 -1.05
N ILE A 29 8.69 0.62 -0.73
CA ILE A 29 10.07 0.40 -1.22
C ILE A 29 10.09 0.35 -2.75
N LEU A 30 9.18 -0.40 -3.37
CA LEU A 30 9.07 -0.49 -4.82
C LEU A 30 8.72 0.87 -5.45
N ALA A 31 7.79 1.60 -4.85
CA ALA A 31 7.41 2.92 -5.34
C ALA A 31 8.58 3.91 -5.30
N ARG A 32 9.39 3.89 -4.24
CA ARG A 32 10.61 4.72 -4.15
C ARG A 32 11.67 4.31 -5.16
N TYR A 33 11.87 3.01 -5.34
CA TYR A 33 12.83 2.48 -6.31
C TYR A 33 12.51 2.94 -7.75
N PHE A 34 11.26 2.80 -8.19
CA PHE A 34 10.89 3.21 -9.54
C PHE A 34 10.85 4.74 -9.72
N ARG A 35 10.46 5.48 -8.68
CA ARG A 35 10.57 6.96 -8.71
C ARG A 35 12.01 7.42 -8.86
N SER A 36 12.96 6.80 -8.16
CA SER A 36 14.39 7.18 -8.27
C SER A 36 15.00 6.81 -9.62
N LYS A 37 14.42 5.82 -10.32
CA LYS A 37 14.76 5.48 -11.71
C LYS A 37 14.17 6.45 -12.75
N GLY A 38 13.33 7.41 -12.34
CA GLY A 38 12.68 8.37 -13.23
C GLY A 38 11.32 7.93 -13.78
N ASP A 39 10.75 6.84 -13.26
CA ASP A 39 9.42 6.39 -13.68
C ASP A 39 8.30 7.19 -13.02
N LYS A 40 7.16 7.28 -13.73
CA LYS A 40 5.95 7.92 -13.21
C LYS A 40 5.14 6.89 -12.43
N VAL A 41 5.24 6.95 -11.10
CA VAL A 41 4.65 5.97 -10.18
C VAL A 41 3.40 6.52 -9.47
N PHE A 42 2.28 5.83 -9.66
CA PHE A 42 1.06 6.00 -8.87
C PHE A 42 0.99 4.91 -7.81
N PHE A 43 1.12 5.30 -6.54
CA PHE A 43 1.01 4.39 -5.41
C PHE A 43 -0.35 4.59 -4.75
N VAL A 44 -1.17 3.54 -4.71
CA VAL A 44 -2.54 3.56 -4.18
C VAL A 44 -2.61 2.69 -2.93
N SER A 45 -3.10 3.27 -1.85
CA SER A 45 -3.31 2.60 -0.57
C SER A 45 -4.64 3.04 0.05
N GLY A 46 -5.09 2.36 1.09
CA GLY A 46 -6.38 2.59 1.72
C GLY A 46 -6.62 1.63 2.88
N SER A 47 -7.86 1.57 3.36
CA SER A 47 -8.34 0.65 4.38
C SER A 47 -9.68 0.08 3.94
N ASP A 48 -9.92 -1.22 4.15
CA ASP A 48 -11.23 -1.81 3.91
C ASP A 48 -12.14 -1.55 5.13
N CYS A 49 -13.19 -0.77 4.91
CA CYS A 49 -14.10 -0.27 5.93
C CYS A 49 -15.49 -0.95 5.88
N MET A 50 -15.57 -2.23 5.49
CA MET A 50 -16.82 -2.98 5.66
C MET A 50 -17.11 -3.26 7.14
N VAL A 51 -17.91 -2.38 7.75
CA VAL A 51 -18.60 -2.66 9.02
C VAL A 51 -19.96 -3.26 8.66
N HIS A 52 -20.21 -4.51 9.05
CA HIS A 52 -21.56 -5.08 9.01
C HIS A 52 -22.43 -4.22 9.93
N ARG A 53 -23.33 -3.43 9.34
CA ARG A 53 -24.45 -2.82 10.04
C ARG A 53 -25.68 -3.68 9.83
#